data_AF-A0A7S0SUR4-F1
#
_entry.id   AF-A0A7S0SUR4-F1
#
_cell.length_a   1.000
_cell.length_b   1.000
_cell.length_c   1.000
_cell.angle_alpha   90.00
_cell.angle_beta   90.00
_cell.angle_gamma   90.00
#
_symmetry.space_group_name_H-M   'P 1'
#
loop_
_entity.id
_entity.type
_entity.pdbx_description
1 polymer ?
#
loop_
_entity_poly.entity_id
_entity_poly.type
_entity_poly.pdbx_seq_one_letter_code
_entity_poly.pdbx_strand_id
1 'polypeptide(L)'
;MHLFVVIIVTLLYFVVSRCPNYCSGHGKCQLNDVCQCEVGWGADSDISDYKSHDCSKRICKSGKSWANLPDFSGNAHSTLAECSGIGICNRTTGLCNCPDNYFGNSCERKGCPNKCSGHGLCYSMSQLAHLSSSYPLVNATFSYQLDSNSSNTWDSDRLYGCVCDSSWAVGFQSGETQEAEWFGADCSLRHCPSADNPRTTNVETDCHNITASGTNIAGDIGNLCQVDCANQGICNYKTGECQCFKNFYGVYCNISDSLAGKVSNGQTIEMIEESITVIESLKGQYVG
;
A
#
# COMPACT_ATOMS: atom_id res chain seq x y z
N MET A 1 7.89 51.32 88.30
CA MET A 1 7.18 51.22 87.02
C MET A 1 8.07 50.42 86.06
N HIS A 2 7.94 49.09 86.04
CA HIS A 2 8.74 48.22 85.19
C HIS A 2 7.94 47.86 83.94
N LEU A 3 8.41 48.37 82.80
CA LEU A 3 7.79 48.20 81.50
C LEU A 3 8.26 46.87 80.90
N PHE A 4 7.40 45.86 80.89
CA PHE A 4 7.67 44.59 80.18
C PHE A 4 7.33 44.77 78.70
N VAL A 5 8.35 44.77 77.85
CA VAL A 5 8.21 44.78 76.39
C VAL A 5 7.99 43.34 75.93
N VAL A 6 6.78 43.03 75.46
CA VAL A 6 6.44 41.74 74.85
C VAL A 6 6.83 41.80 73.38
N ILE A 7 7.92 41.13 73.00
CA ILE A 7 8.34 40.98 71.60
C ILE A 7 7.50 39.87 70.98
N ILE A 8 6.52 40.23 70.16
CA ILE A 8 5.73 39.30 69.36
C ILE A 8 6.55 38.94 68.12
N VAL A 9 7.16 37.75 68.12
CA VAL A 9 7.84 37.18 66.95
C VAL A 9 6.78 36.60 66.02
N THR A 10 6.47 37.30 64.93
CA THR A 10 5.60 36.79 63.86
C THR A 10 6.37 35.78 63.02
N LEU A 11 6.07 34.49 63.20
CA LEU A 11 6.52 33.42 62.29
C LEU A 11 5.93 33.68 60.90
N LEU A 12 6.76 34.14 59.96
CA LEU A 12 6.45 34.12 58.53
C LEU A 12 6.41 32.65 58.08
N TYR A 13 5.21 32.07 58.05
CA TYR A 13 4.98 30.78 57.41
C TYR A 13 5.15 30.95 55.91
N PHE A 14 6.29 30.50 55.37
CA PHE A 14 6.44 30.30 53.94
C PHE A 14 5.51 29.17 53.52
N VAL A 15 4.46 29.50 52.78
CA VAL A 15 3.61 28.49 52.12
C VAL A 15 4.45 27.91 50.99
N VAL A 16 5.05 26.74 51.22
CA VAL A 16 5.68 25.96 50.15
C VAL A 16 4.52 25.36 49.35
N SER A 17 4.38 25.75 48.08
CA SER A 17 3.43 25.09 47.19
C SER A 17 3.83 23.62 47.07
N ARG A 18 2.88 22.74 47.40
CA ARG A 18 3.10 21.29 47.53
C ARG A 18 2.64 20.59 46.26
N CYS A 19 3.27 20.92 45.15
CA CYS A 19 2.97 20.22 43.91
C CYS A 19 3.36 18.74 44.00
N PRO A 20 2.53 17.84 43.45
CA PRO A 20 2.85 16.43 43.33
C PRO A 20 4.23 16.21 42.70
N ASN A 21 5.10 15.45 43.38
CA ASN A 21 6.46 15.12 42.96
C ASN A 21 7.30 16.32 42.46
N TYR A 22 7.04 17.54 42.94
CA TYR A 22 7.69 18.76 42.44
C TYR A 22 7.60 18.90 40.91
N CYS A 23 6.45 18.54 40.33
CA CYS A 23 6.20 18.51 38.89
C CYS A 23 7.21 17.63 38.12
N SER A 24 7.81 16.66 38.81
CA SER A 24 8.79 15.70 38.30
C SER A 24 9.94 16.32 37.52
N GLY A 25 10.24 17.60 37.75
CA GLY A 25 11.24 18.36 36.98
C GLY A 25 10.83 18.72 35.54
N HIS A 26 9.58 18.50 35.16
CA HIS A 26 9.04 18.76 33.82
C HIS A 26 7.92 19.81 33.82
N GLY A 27 7.97 20.73 34.78
CA GLY A 27 6.98 21.78 34.94
C GLY A 27 7.30 22.73 36.07
N LYS A 28 6.49 23.79 36.18
CA LYS A 28 6.57 24.79 37.24
C LYS A 28 5.37 24.69 38.16
N CYS A 29 5.62 24.62 39.46
CA CYS A 29 4.57 24.58 40.47
C CYS A 29 3.90 25.95 40.63
N GLN A 30 2.59 26.01 40.43
CA GLN A 30 1.81 27.23 40.55
C GLN A 30 1.32 27.47 41.99
N LEU A 31 0.81 28.67 42.28
CA LEU A 31 0.32 29.06 43.61
C LEU A 31 -0.93 28.28 44.08
N ASN A 32 -1.62 27.59 43.17
CA ASN A 32 -2.80 26.76 43.45
C ASN A 32 -2.46 25.26 43.58
N ASP A 33 -1.18 24.93 43.84
CA ASP A 33 -0.67 23.54 43.96
C ASP A 33 -0.86 22.67 42.70
N VAL A 34 -1.06 23.30 41.54
CA VAL A 34 -1.14 22.63 40.23
C VAL A 34 0.16 22.81 39.47
N CYS A 35 0.63 21.74 38.82
CA CYS A 35 1.79 21.81 37.94
C CYS A 35 1.42 22.39 36.57
N GLN A 36 2.12 23.44 36.16
CA GLN A 36 2.15 23.88 34.77
C GLN A 36 3.25 23.09 34.03
N CYS A 37 2.86 22.03 33.33
CA CYS A 37 3.78 21.14 32.65
C CYS A 37 4.38 21.74 31.36
N GLU A 38 5.56 21.26 31.00
CA GLU A 38 6.24 21.57 29.74
C GLU A 38 5.66 20.76 28.56
N VAL A 39 5.86 21.25 27.33
CA VAL A 39 5.39 20.58 26.11
C VAL A 39 5.99 19.18 26.00
N GLY A 40 5.14 18.19 25.72
CA GLY A 40 5.52 16.77 25.70
C GLY A 40 5.47 16.08 27.07
N TRP A 41 5.07 16.78 28.14
CA TRP A 41 4.90 16.25 29.50
C TRP A 41 3.53 16.56 30.12
N GLY A 42 2.58 17.04 29.31
CA GLY A 42 1.21 17.34 29.76
C GLY A 42 0.89 18.83 29.76
N ALA A 43 1.58 19.63 28.95
CA ALA A 43 1.23 21.04 28.75
C ALA A 43 -0.20 21.19 28.22
N ASP A 44 -0.81 22.36 28.38
CA ASP A 44 -2.15 22.65 27.86
C ASP A 44 -2.23 22.50 26.33
N SER A 45 -1.14 22.80 25.62
CA SER A 45 -1.02 22.63 24.17
C SER A 45 -0.86 21.18 23.72
N ASP A 46 -0.53 20.25 24.63
CA ASP A 46 -0.40 18.84 24.29
C ASP A 46 -1.80 18.23 24.09
N ILE A 47 -1.96 17.40 23.06
CA ILE A 47 -3.23 16.74 22.75
C ILE A 47 -3.14 15.29 23.23
N SER A 48 -3.84 14.98 24.31
CA SER A 48 -3.92 13.64 24.91
C SER A 48 -5.13 13.56 25.84
N ASP A 49 -5.78 12.40 25.87
CA ASP A 49 -6.88 12.12 26.80
C ASP A 49 -6.38 11.97 28.25
N TYR A 50 -5.09 11.71 28.43
CA TYR A 50 -4.47 11.57 29.74
C TYR A 50 -3.20 12.42 29.84
N LYS A 51 -3.17 13.30 30.85
CA LYS A 51 -2.00 14.11 31.24
C LYS A 51 -1.74 13.86 32.72
N SER A 52 -0.49 13.56 33.07
CA SER A 52 -0.15 13.36 34.48
C SER A 52 -0.12 14.69 35.22
N HIS A 53 -0.75 14.74 36.39
CA HIS A 53 -0.82 15.94 37.22
C HIS A 53 0.55 16.41 37.75
N ASP A 54 1.53 15.51 37.77
CA ASP A 54 2.90 15.76 38.23
C ASP A 54 3.91 15.88 37.09
N CYS A 55 3.43 15.97 35.83
CA CYS A 55 4.27 16.01 34.62
C CYS A 55 5.24 14.82 34.46
N SER A 56 5.01 13.69 35.13
CA SER A 56 5.91 12.52 35.08
C SER A 56 5.79 11.66 33.83
N LYS A 57 4.75 11.90 33.01
CA LYS A 57 4.42 11.06 31.84
C LYS A 57 4.54 11.87 30.57
N ARG A 58 5.17 11.27 29.57
CA ARG A 58 5.29 11.85 28.23
C ARG A 58 3.93 11.88 27.53
N ILE A 59 3.74 12.94 26.76
CA ILE A 59 2.69 13.05 25.76
C ILE A 59 3.32 12.84 24.39
N CYS A 60 2.68 11.99 23.58
CA CYS A 60 3.14 11.70 22.25
C CYS A 60 2.64 12.75 21.25
N LYS A 61 3.29 12.79 20.09
CA LYS A 61 2.88 13.69 19.02
C LYS A 61 1.45 13.36 18.58
N SER A 62 0.65 14.40 18.41
CA SER A 62 -0.67 14.29 17.81
C SER A 62 -0.61 14.51 16.30
N GLY A 63 -1.46 13.78 15.59
CA GLY A 63 -1.71 13.95 14.16
C GLY A 63 -3.21 14.01 13.90
N LYS A 64 -3.61 14.29 12.65
CA LYS A 64 -5.03 14.18 12.28
C LYS A 64 -5.55 12.80 12.65
N SER A 65 -6.73 12.72 13.23
CA SER A 65 -7.34 11.46 13.64
C SER A 65 -7.63 10.57 12.41
N TRP A 66 -7.55 9.25 12.58
CA TRP A 66 -7.99 8.28 11.56
C TRP A 66 -9.52 8.16 11.53
N ALA A 67 -10.15 8.32 12.68
CA ALA A 67 -11.60 8.38 12.80
C ALA A 67 -11.96 9.40 13.89
N ASN A 68 -12.98 10.19 13.61
CA ASN A 68 -13.65 11.06 14.58
C ASN A 68 -15.09 11.25 14.15
N LEU A 69 -15.95 11.59 15.11
CA LEU A 69 -17.30 12.02 14.79
C LEU A 69 -17.22 13.30 13.95
N PRO A 70 -18.05 13.43 12.88
CA PRO A 70 -18.15 14.67 12.13
C PRO A 70 -18.57 15.83 13.04
N ASP A 71 -18.09 17.04 12.73
CA ASP A 71 -18.59 18.25 13.38
C ASP A 71 -20.03 18.59 12.93
N PHE A 72 -20.63 19.63 13.52
CA PHE A 72 -21.99 20.08 13.19
C PHE A 72 -22.14 20.55 11.73
N SER A 73 -21.03 20.84 11.04
CA SER A 73 -21.01 21.18 9.61
C SER A 73 -20.77 19.96 8.72
N GLY A 74 -20.66 18.76 9.31
CA GLY A 74 -20.42 17.51 8.59
C GLY A 74 -18.95 17.26 8.26
N ASN A 75 -18.00 18.06 8.76
CA ASN A 75 -16.58 17.83 8.51
C ASN A 75 -16.07 16.69 9.39
N ALA A 76 -15.61 15.62 8.76
CA ALA A 76 -14.87 14.53 9.40
C ALA A 76 -13.36 14.72 9.23
N HIS A 77 -12.57 13.96 9.99
CA HIS A 77 -11.10 13.91 9.94
C HIS A 77 -10.37 15.24 10.17
N SER A 78 -11.04 16.19 10.83
CA SER A 78 -10.56 17.55 11.12
C SER A 78 -9.88 17.67 12.49
N THR A 79 -10.10 16.72 13.40
CA THR A 79 -9.55 16.76 14.75
C THR A 79 -8.17 16.14 14.84
N LEU A 80 -7.34 16.66 15.74
CA LEU A 80 -6.07 16.03 16.10
C LEU A 80 -6.29 15.04 17.25
N ALA A 81 -5.55 13.94 17.24
CA ALA A 81 -5.53 12.95 18.31
C ALA A 81 -4.09 12.52 18.57
N GLU A 82 -3.79 12.20 19.83
CA GLU A 82 -2.51 11.59 20.22
C GLU A 82 -2.30 10.31 19.40
N CYS A 83 -1.13 10.18 18.76
CA CYS A 83 -0.84 9.05 17.87
C CYS A 83 -1.94 8.81 16.82
N SER A 84 -2.52 9.90 16.29
CA SER A 84 -3.62 9.91 15.31
C SER A 84 -4.83 9.06 15.72
N GLY A 85 -4.99 8.78 17.02
CA GLY A 85 -6.07 7.96 17.57
C GLY A 85 -5.97 6.47 17.22
N ILE A 86 -4.84 6.00 16.70
CA ILE A 86 -4.64 4.59 16.33
C ILE A 86 -3.40 3.96 16.97
N GLY A 87 -2.36 4.75 17.22
CA GLY A 87 -1.16 4.30 17.90
C GLY A 87 -1.27 4.36 19.41
N ILE A 88 -0.42 3.59 20.10
CA ILE A 88 -0.33 3.61 21.56
C ILE A 88 0.86 4.48 21.97
N CYS A 89 0.60 5.51 22.77
CA CYS A 89 1.67 6.37 23.26
C CYS A 89 2.55 5.66 24.29
N ASN A 90 3.87 5.57 24.04
CA ASN A 90 4.83 5.19 25.06
C ASN A 90 5.09 6.37 25.98
N ARG A 91 4.46 6.36 27.16
CA ARG A 91 4.55 7.43 28.18
C ARG A 91 5.94 7.64 28.78
N THR A 92 6.91 6.78 28.48
CA THR A 92 8.31 6.95 28.92
C THR A 92 9.14 7.69 27.88
N THR A 93 8.95 7.38 26.59
CA THR A 93 9.75 7.95 25.50
C THR A 93 9.07 9.14 24.80
N GLY A 94 7.74 9.21 24.86
CA GLY A 94 6.95 10.17 24.07
C GLY A 94 6.83 9.80 22.59
N LEU A 95 7.12 8.55 22.23
CA LEU A 95 7.00 8.04 20.87
C LEU A 95 5.74 7.18 20.73
N CYS A 96 5.08 7.29 19.57
CA CYS A 96 3.93 6.46 19.24
C CYS A 96 4.37 5.07 18.77
N ASN A 97 3.80 4.03 19.37
CA ASN A 97 3.87 2.67 18.87
C ASN A 97 2.75 2.47 17.86
N CYS A 98 3.09 2.43 16.57
CA CYS A 98 2.11 2.30 15.50
C CYS A 98 1.69 0.84 15.27
N PRO A 99 0.41 0.59 14.93
CA PRO A 99 -0.02 -0.72 14.45
C PRO A 99 0.67 -1.11 13.14
N ASP A 100 0.56 -2.39 12.77
CA ASP A 100 1.14 -2.91 11.54
C ASP A 100 0.72 -2.07 10.32
N ASN A 101 1.70 -1.76 9.48
CA ASN A 101 1.55 -0.95 8.27
C ASN A 101 1.14 0.52 8.53
N TYR A 102 1.16 1.01 9.77
CA TYR A 102 1.07 2.45 10.07
C TYR A 102 2.45 3.02 10.41
N PHE A 103 2.70 4.26 10.03
CA PHE A 103 3.97 4.94 10.22
C PHE A 103 3.83 6.46 10.33
N GLY A 104 4.95 7.12 10.61
CA GLY A 104 5.00 8.55 10.95
C GLY A 104 5.11 8.76 12.46
N ASN A 105 5.42 9.99 12.85
CA ASN A 105 5.70 10.32 14.26
C ASN A 105 4.44 10.24 15.15
N SER A 106 3.26 10.26 14.54
CA SER A 106 1.95 10.11 15.17
C SER A 106 1.15 8.96 14.56
N CYS A 107 1.77 8.02 13.83
CA CYS A 107 1.04 6.96 13.11
C CYS A 107 0.01 7.49 12.11
N GLU A 108 0.28 8.67 11.54
CA GLU A 108 -0.66 9.41 10.71
C GLU A 108 -0.74 8.91 9.25
N ARG A 109 0.16 8.00 8.86
CA ARG A 109 0.23 7.41 7.52
C ARG A 109 0.03 5.90 7.58
N LYS A 110 -0.65 5.35 6.58
CA LYS A 110 -0.85 3.91 6.37
C LYS A 110 -0.17 3.51 5.07
N GLY A 111 0.83 2.65 5.18
CA GLY A 111 1.67 2.21 4.07
C GLY A 111 0.97 1.22 3.14
N CYS A 112 1.71 0.79 2.14
CA CYS A 112 1.24 -0.23 1.21
C CYS A 112 1.21 -1.61 1.87
N PRO A 113 0.15 -2.41 1.67
CA PRO A 113 0.09 -3.77 2.18
C PRO A 113 1.30 -4.58 1.68
N ASN A 114 1.88 -5.39 2.55
CA ASN A 114 3.07 -6.23 2.29
C ASN A 114 4.23 -5.52 1.58
N LYS A 115 4.32 -4.18 1.65
CA LYS A 115 5.31 -3.37 0.94
C LYS A 115 5.34 -3.69 -0.57
N CYS A 116 4.17 -3.85 -1.17
CA CYS A 116 4.00 -4.22 -2.58
C CYS A 116 4.69 -5.55 -2.96
N SER A 117 4.87 -6.45 -1.97
CA SER A 117 5.43 -7.81 -2.12
C SER A 117 6.78 -7.89 -2.83
N GLY A 118 7.51 -6.77 -2.95
CA GLY A 118 8.74 -6.68 -3.74
C GLY A 118 8.54 -6.64 -5.27
N HIS A 119 7.30 -6.50 -5.74
CA HIS A 119 6.92 -6.44 -7.15
C HIS A 119 6.18 -5.13 -7.48
N GLY A 120 6.61 -4.04 -6.84
CA GLY A 120 6.05 -2.72 -7.11
C GLY A 120 6.59 -1.64 -6.20
N LEU A 121 6.16 -0.41 -6.50
CA LEU A 121 6.54 0.80 -5.78
C LEU A 121 5.35 1.37 -5.01
N CYS A 122 5.62 1.85 -3.80
CA CYS A 122 4.61 2.37 -2.89
C CYS A 122 4.53 3.90 -2.97
N TYR A 123 3.36 4.43 -3.33
CA TYR A 123 3.12 5.86 -3.51
C TYR A 123 1.91 6.32 -2.71
N SER A 124 1.91 7.59 -2.27
CA SER A 124 0.72 8.19 -1.66
C SER A 124 -0.37 8.39 -2.71
N MET A 125 -1.64 8.53 -2.29
CA MET A 125 -2.74 8.79 -3.21
C MET A 125 -2.52 10.03 -4.07
N SER A 126 -1.94 11.09 -3.48
CA SER A 126 -1.55 12.31 -4.19
C SER A 126 -0.51 12.06 -5.29
N GLN A 127 0.49 11.21 -5.03
CA GLN A 127 1.51 10.85 -6.00
C GLN A 127 0.93 9.97 -7.11
N LEU A 128 0.12 8.98 -6.75
CA LEU A 128 -0.56 8.10 -7.71
C LEU A 128 -1.38 8.90 -8.71
N ALA A 129 -2.05 9.98 -8.29
CA ALA A 129 -2.85 10.83 -9.17
C ALA A 129 -2.05 11.51 -10.29
N HIS A 130 -0.74 11.67 -10.11
CA HIS A 130 0.15 12.31 -11.09
C HIS A 130 1.00 11.34 -11.90
N LEU A 131 1.00 10.05 -11.55
CA LEU A 131 1.81 9.07 -12.26
C LEU A 131 1.14 8.66 -13.57
N SER A 132 1.85 8.78 -14.69
CA SER A 132 1.41 8.16 -15.94
C SER A 132 1.53 6.63 -15.91
N SER A 133 2.29 6.08 -14.96
CA SER A 133 2.47 4.64 -14.74
C SER A 133 1.48 4.03 -13.75
N SER A 134 0.70 4.83 -13.03
CA SER A 134 -0.48 4.36 -12.27
C SER A 134 -1.72 4.22 -13.16
N TYR A 135 -1.54 4.47 -14.46
CA TYR A 135 -2.52 4.26 -15.49
C TYR A 135 -2.86 2.76 -15.57
N PRO A 136 -4.16 2.41 -15.57
CA PRO A 136 -5.22 3.28 -16.02
C PRO A 136 -6.15 3.86 -14.93
N LEU A 137 -5.68 3.89 -13.67
CA LEU A 137 -6.49 4.37 -12.54
C LEU A 137 -6.73 5.90 -12.54
N VAL A 138 -5.90 6.68 -13.25
CA VAL A 138 -6.02 8.14 -13.32
C VAL A 138 -5.67 8.69 -14.69
N ASN A 139 -6.57 9.48 -15.28
CA ASN A 139 -6.19 10.41 -16.34
C ASN A 139 -5.39 11.55 -15.67
N ALA A 140 -4.18 11.85 -16.19
CA ALA A 140 -3.24 12.83 -15.62
C ALA A 140 -3.78 14.28 -15.49
N THR A 141 -5.05 14.51 -15.82
CA THR A 141 -5.79 15.75 -15.54
C THR A 141 -6.43 15.81 -14.15
N PHE A 142 -6.48 14.71 -13.40
CA PHE A 142 -7.08 14.69 -12.07
C PHE A 142 -6.04 14.89 -10.97
N SER A 143 -6.12 16.00 -10.25
CA SER A 143 -5.42 16.20 -8.98
C SER A 143 -6.23 15.58 -7.84
N TYR A 144 -5.56 14.94 -6.88
CA TYR A 144 -6.17 14.46 -5.63
C TYR A 144 -6.41 15.65 -4.66
N GLN A 145 -7.16 16.62 -5.15
CA GLN A 145 -7.54 17.88 -4.50
C GLN A 145 -9.07 17.95 -4.47
N LEU A 146 -9.61 18.52 -3.40
CA LEU A 146 -11.06 18.67 -3.22
C LEU A 146 -11.65 19.70 -4.20
N ASP A 147 -10.88 20.73 -4.58
CA ASP A 147 -11.15 21.71 -5.63
C ASP A 147 -9.89 22.55 -5.93
N SER A 148 -9.95 23.48 -6.88
CA SER A 148 -8.83 24.36 -7.29
C SER A 148 -8.35 25.37 -6.23
N ASN A 149 -9.02 25.46 -5.08
CA ASN A 149 -8.73 26.39 -3.97
C ASN A 149 -8.56 25.68 -2.62
N SER A 150 -8.67 24.35 -2.59
CA SER A 150 -8.69 23.55 -1.38
C SER A 150 -7.40 22.77 -1.21
N SER A 151 -7.00 22.59 0.04
CA SER A 151 -5.89 21.69 0.37
C SER A 151 -6.29 20.25 0.01
N ASN A 152 -5.28 19.44 -0.31
CA ASN A 152 -5.43 18.04 -0.69
C ASN A 152 -6.44 17.31 0.23
N THR A 153 -7.15 16.31 -0.29
CA THR A 153 -8.10 15.51 0.49
C THR A 153 -7.45 14.93 1.75
N TRP A 154 -8.24 14.54 2.75
CA TRP A 154 -7.73 14.12 4.06
C TRP A 154 -6.69 12.98 3.97
N ASP A 155 -6.86 12.07 2.99
CA ASP A 155 -6.10 10.85 2.74
C ASP A 155 -4.95 10.99 1.74
N SER A 156 -4.87 12.14 1.05
CA SER A 156 -3.91 12.44 -0.01
C SER A 156 -2.48 11.97 0.26
N ASP A 157 -1.93 12.36 1.42
CA ASP A 157 -0.57 12.03 1.85
C ASP A 157 -0.56 11.06 3.05
N ARG A 158 -1.70 10.40 3.32
CA ARG A 158 -1.90 9.49 4.45
C ARG A 158 -2.17 8.05 4.03
N LEU A 159 -2.83 7.84 2.89
CA LEU A 159 -3.04 6.53 2.30
C LEU A 159 -2.06 6.31 1.16
N TYR A 160 -1.58 5.07 1.07
CA TYR A 160 -0.60 4.64 0.08
C TYR A 160 -1.11 3.41 -0.68
N GLY A 161 -0.74 3.31 -1.95
CA GLY A 161 -1.07 2.22 -2.84
C GLY A 161 0.13 1.80 -3.69
N CYS A 162 0.06 0.59 -4.24
CA CYS A 162 1.12 0.02 -5.06
C CYS A 162 0.91 0.31 -6.54
N VAL A 163 1.99 0.65 -7.23
CA VAL A 163 2.11 0.51 -8.69
C VAL A 163 2.97 -0.72 -8.92
N CYS A 164 2.39 -1.74 -9.55
CA CYS A 164 3.03 -3.04 -9.71
C CYS A 164 4.00 -3.05 -10.90
N ASP A 165 5.05 -3.86 -10.78
CA ASP A 165 6.07 -4.03 -11.80
C ASP A 165 5.54 -4.84 -12.99
N SER A 166 6.11 -4.61 -14.17
CA SER A 166 5.79 -5.36 -15.39
C SER A 166 7.02 -5.52 -16.27
N SER A 167 7.21 -6.71 -16.83
CA SER A 167 8.24 -6.96 -17.86
C SER A 167 7.85 -6.47 -19.26
N TRP A 168 6.57 -6.18 -19.49
CA TRP A 168 6.07 -5.58 -20.73
C TRP A 168 5.57 -4.15 -20.51
N ALA A 169 5.52 -3.38 -21.60
CA ALA A 169 4.99 -2.02 -21.58
C ALA A 169 3.49 -2.04 -21.25
N VAL A 170 3.08 -1.24 -20.27
CA VAL A 170 1.69 -1.14 -19.82
C VAL A 170 1.10 0.17 -20.31
N GLY A 171 -0.03 0.10 -21.01
CA GLY A 171 -0.67 1.27 -21.60
C GLY A 171 -1.67 0.92 -22.70
N PHE A 172 -2.02 1.92 -23.50
CA PHE A 172 -3.07 1.84 -24.53
C PHE A 172 -2.57 2.04 -25.95
N GLN A 173 -1.27 2.27 -26.12
CA GLN A 173 -0.68 2.45 -27.45
C GLN A 173 -0.41 1.10 -28.10
N SER A 174 -0.03 1.17 -29.37
CA SER A 174 0.36 0.00 -30.16
C SER A 174 1.54 -0.74 -29.52
N GLY A 175 1.40 -2.03 -29.26
CA GLY A 175 2.41 -2.88 -28.63
C GLY A 175 2.45 -2.81 -27.09
N GLU A 176 1.61 -2.00 -26.46
CA GLU A 176 1.42 -1.99 -25.01
C GLU A 176 0.27 -2.94 -24.61
N THR A 177 0.31 -3.45 -23.38
CA THR A 177 -0.76 -4.27 -22.79
C THR A 177 -1.56 -3.45 -21.79
N GLN A 178 -2.88 -3.60 -21.75
CA GLN A 178 -3.74 -2.83 -20.83
C GLN A 178 -3.52 -3.14 -19.34
N GLU A 179 -2.87 -4.27 -19.03
CA GLU A 179 -2.65 -4.77 -17.68
C GLU A 179 -1.16 -5.06 -17.45
N ALA A 180 -0.71 -4.84 -16.22
CA ALA A 180 0.66 -5.13 -15.79
C ALA A 180 0.86 -6.62 -15.49
N GLU A 181 2.10 -7.09 -15.49
CA GLU A 181 2.42 -8.48 -15.13
C GLU A 181 2.04 -8.83 -13.69
N TRP A 182 2.45 -7.99 -12.74
CA TRP A 182 2.08 -8.12 -11.33
C TRP A 182 0.86 -7.27 -11.05
N PHE A 183 -0.04 -7.78 -10.21
CA PHE A 183 -1.32 -7.14 -9.91
C PHE A 183 -1.82 -7.48 -8.50
N GLY A 184 -2.96 -6.88 -8.14
CA GLY A 184 -3.55 -6.95 -6.82
C GLY A 184 -3.12 -5.78 -5.93
N ALA A 185 -3.74 -5.66 -4.76
CA ALA A 185 -3.54 -4.51 -3.86
C ALA A 185 -2.10 -4.38 -3.33
N ASP A 186 -1.35 -5.47 -3.32
CA ASP A 186 0.02 -5.57 -2.84
C ASP A 186 0.97 -6.19 -3.87
N CYS A 187 0.58 -6.27 -5.14
CA CYS A 187 1.38 -6.86 -6.22
C CYS A 187 1.84 -8.31 -5.94
N SER A 188 1.09 -9.08 -5.14
CA SER A 188 1.43 -10.47 -4.83
C SER A 188 0.95 -11.48 -5.87
N LEU A 189 0.13 -11.03 -6.83
CA LEU A 189 -0.45 -11.86 -7.88
C LEU A 189 0.22 -11.55 -9.22
N ARG A 190 0.37 -12.58 -10.05
CA ARG A 190 1.02 -12.49 -11.37
C ARG A 190 0.10 -13.05 -12.43
N HIS A 191 -0.10 -12.31 -13.52
CA HIS A 191 -0.81 -12.80 -14.68
C HIS A 191 -0.09 -13.98 -15.31
N CYS A 192 -0.87 -14.84 -15.97
CA CYS A 192 -0.33 -15.98 -16.70
C CYS A 192 0.08 -15.57 -18.12
N PRO A 193 0.74 -16.46 -18.88
CA PRO A 193 0.99 -16.21 -20.29
C PRO A 193 -0.29 -15.92 -21.06
N SER A 194 -0.28 -14.83 -21.83
CA SER A 194 -1.41 -14.40 -22.68
C SER A 194 -1.34 -15.04 -24.06
N ALA A 195 -2.47 -15.51 -24.57
CA ALA A 195 -2.62 -15.94 -25.96
C ALA A 195 -4.08 -15.93 -26.41
N ASP A 196 -4.28 -16.01 -27.72
CA ASP A 196 -5.61 -16.06 -28.33
C ASP A 196 -6.30 -17.41 -28.12
N ASN A 197 -7.64 -17.41 -27.98
CA ASN A 197 -8.37 -18.65 -27.79
C ASN A 197 -8.53 -19.40 -29.12
N PRO A 198 -7.98 -20.61 -29.28
CA PRO A 198 -8.03 -21.33 -30.57
C PRO A 198 -9.43 -21.84 -30.95
N ARG A 199 -10.44 -21.64 -30.09
CA ARG A 199 -11.84 -22.03 -30.37
C ARG A 199 -12.72 -20.89 -30.87
N THR A 200 -12.23 -19.66 -30.83
CA THR A 200 -12.99 -18.49 -31.26
C THR A 200 -12.41 -17.97 -32.58
N THR A 201 -13.22 -17.19 -33.30
CA THR A 201 -12.78 -16.44 -34.49
C THR A 201 -12.38 -15.02 -34.15
N ASN A 202 -12.64 -14.59 -32.92
CA ASN A 202 -12.24 -13.29 -32.41
C ASN A 202 -10.80 -13.40 -31.92
N VAL A 203 -10.03 -12.34 -32.12
CA VAL A 203 -8.68 -12.25 -31.55
C VAL A 203 -8.81 -11.59 -30.18
N GLU A 204 -8.96 -12.36 -29.11
CA GLU A 204 -9.18 -11.80 -27.77
C GLU A 204 -7.98 -11.01 -27.25
N THR A 205 -6.80 -11.24 -27.81
CA THR A 205 -5.60 -10.46 -27.49
C THR A 205 -5.59 -9.07 -28.14
N ASP A 206 -6.47 -8.79 -29.11
CA ASP A 206 -6.58 -7.47 -29.73
C ASP A 206 -7.51 -6.58 -28.89
N CYS A 207 -6.92 -5.55 -28.28
CA CYS A 207 -7.62 -4.60 -27.42
C CYS A 207 -7.99 -3.29 -28.13
N HIS A 208 -7.96 -3.26 -29.46
CA HIS A 208 -8.41 -2.08 -30.20
C HIS A 208 -9.88 -1.77 -29.91
N ASN A 209 -10.14 -0.54 -29.44
CA ASN A 209 -11.48 -0.06 -29.06
C ASN A 209 -12.14 -0.87 -27.91
N ILE A 210 -11.33 -1.60 -27.14
CA ILE A 210 -11.75 -2.27 -25.90
C ILE A 210 -11.35 -1.41 -24.71
N THR A 211 -12.35 -1.04 -23.90
CA THR A 211 -12.15 -0.23 -22.68
C THR A 211 -11.48 -1.06 -21.59
N ALA A 212 -10.36 -0.56 -21.06
CA ALA A 212 -9.65 -1.22 -19.97
C ALA A 212 -10.48 -1.21 -18.68
N SER A 213 -10.38 -2.30 -17.92
CA SER A 213 -11.13 -2.49 -16.67
C SER A 213 -10.84 -1.38 -15.65
N GLY A 214 -11.90 -0.74 -15.14
CA GLY A 214 -11.80 0.34 -14.16
C GLY A 214 -11.58 1.74 -14.76
N THR A 215 -11.76 1.88 -16.07
CA THR A 215 -11.40 3.09 -16.84
C THR A 215 -12.51 3.42 -17.84
N ASN A 216 -12.43 4.60 -18.45
CA ASN A 216 -13.28 4.99 -19.58
C ASN A 216 -12.46 5.16 -20.87
N ILE A 217 -11.30 4.52 -20.95
CA ILE A 217 -10.34 4.70 -22.04
C ILE A 217 -10.15 3.36 -22.75
N ALA A 218 -10.21 3.41 -24.08
CA ALA A 218 -10.05 2.25 -24.95
C ALA A 218 -8.66 2.20 -25.58
N GLY A 219 -8.22 0.99 -25.94
CA GLY A 219 -6.95 0.77 -26.62
C GLY A 219 -6.91 1.35 -28.04
N ASP A 220 -5.78 1.96 -28.39
CA ASP A 220 -5.46 2.37 -29.77
C ASP A 220 -5.24 1.13 -30.66
N ILE A 221 -5.10 1.35 -31.96
CA ILE A 221 -4.83 0.27 -32.91
C ILE A 221 -3.51 -0.44 -32.54
N GLY A 222 -3.59 -1.77 -32.37
CA GLY A 222 -2.45 -2.62 -32.00
C GLY A 222 -2.15 -2.68 -30.49
N ASN A 223 -3.03 -2.14 -29.65
CA ASN A 223 -2.99 -2.37 -28.21
C ASN A 223 -3.41 -3.81 -27.85
N LEU A 224 -2.85 -4.35 -26.78
CA LEU A 224 -2.97 -5.77 -26.43
C LEU A 224 -3.79 -5.99 -25.15
N CYS A 225 -4.66 -7.00 -25.19
CA CYS A 225 -5.35 -7.50 -24.01
C CYS A 225 -4.54 -8.60 -23.31
N GLN A 226 -4.69 -8.67 -21.99
CA GLN A 226 -4.21 -9.81 -21.21
C GLN A 226 -5.27 -10.92 -21.20
N VAL A 227 -4.95 -12.07 -21.80
CA VAL A 227 -5.84 -13.23 -21.93
C VAL A 227 -5.17 -14.44 -21.31
N ASP A 228 -5.29 -14.54 -19.99
CA ASP A 228 -4.63 -15.59 -19.21
C ASP A 228 -5.01 -16.98 -19.73
N CYS A 229 -3.99 -17.77 -20.08
CA CYS A 229 -4.14 -19.16 -20.50
C CYS A 229 -5.09 -19.37 -21.69
N ALA A 230 -5.15 -18.41 -22.62
CA ALA A 230 -6.00 -18.46 -23.81
C ALA A 230 -7.49 -18.70 -23.53
N ASN A 231 -7.97 -18.38 -22.32
CA ASN A 231 -9.30 -18.78 -21.83
C ASN A 231 -9.56 -20.31 -21.88
N GLN A 232 -8.50 -21.12 -21.97
CA GLN A 232 -8.53 -22.58 -22.05
C GLN A 232 -7.69 -23.26 -20.96
N GLY A 233 -7.46 -22.57 -19.86
CA GLY A 233 -6.83 -23.10 -18.67
C GLY A 233 -7.18 -22.28 -17.43
N ILE A 234 -6.73 -22.77 -16.29
CA ILE A 234 -6.81 -22.07 -15.01
C ILE A 234 -5.44 -21.47 -14.72
N CYS A 235 -5.39 -20.16 -14.46
CA CYS A 235 -4.17 -19.49 -14.04
C CYS A 235 -3.90 -19.70 -12.54
N ASN A 236 -2.70 -20.15 -12.20
CA ASN A 236 -2.20 -20.03 -10.83
C ASN A 236 -1.55 -18.66 -10.64
N TYR A 237 -2.32 -17.69 -10.14
CA TYR A 237 -1.84 -16.31 -9.95
C TYR A 237 -0.68 -16.14 -8.95
N LYS A 238 -0.29 -17.18 -8.20
CA LYS A 238 0.91 -17.11 -7.35
C LYS A 238 2.19 -17.41 -8.13
N THR A 239 2.11 -18.26 -9.17
CA THR A 239 3.27 -18.65 -9.98
C THR A 239 3.25 -17.99 -11.37
N GLY A 240 2.07 -17.59 -11.85
CA GLY A 240 1.84 -17.15 -13.23
C GLY A 240 1.88 -18.32 -14.21
N GLU A 241 1.50 -19.53 -13.78
CA GLU A 241 1.52 -20.73 -14.64
C GLU A 241 0.10 -21.22 -14.96
N CYS A 242 -0.08 -21.68 -16.19
CA CYS A 242 -1.35 -22.20 -16.68
C CYS A 242 -1.51 -23.69 -16.44
N GLN A 243 -2.67 -24.09 -15.94
CA GLN A 243 -3.15 -25.46 -15.98
C GLN A 243 -4.22 -25.61 -17.06
N CYS A 244 -3.87 -26.18 -18.21
CA CYS A 244 -4.77 -26.28 -19.35
C CYS A 244 -5.95 -27.22 -19.11
N PHE A 245 -7.10 -26.87 -19.70
CA PHE A 245 -8.26 -27.73 -19.77
C PHE A 245 -8.01 -28.92 -20.70
N LYS A 246 -8.88 -29.93 -20.61
CA LYS A 246 -8.77 -31.15 -21.42
C LYS A 246 -8.70 -30.83 -22.92
N ASN A 247 -7.75 -31.47 -23.61
CA ASN A 247 -7.44 -31.32 -25.04
C ASN A 247 -6.81 -29.97 -25.43
N PHE A 248 -6.31 -29.20 -24.46
CA PHE A 248 -5.49 -28.03 -24.69
C PHE A 248 -4.08 -28.21 -24.12
N TYR A 249 -3.10 -27.64 -24.81
CA TYR A 249 -1.69 -27.89 -24.54
C TYR A 249 -0.85 -26.61 -24.72
N GLY A 250 0.42 -26.71 -24.29
CA GLY A 250 1.37 -25.61 -24.32
C GLY A 250 1.30 -24.73 -23.08
N VAL A 251 2.31 -23.87 -22.90
CA VAL A 251 2.40 -22.99 -21.73
C VAL A 251 1.31 -21.91 -21.70
N TYR A 252 0.66 -21.66 -22.83
CA TYR A 252 -0.44 -20.71 -23.00
C TYR A 252 -1.82 -21.37 -23.10
N CYS A 253 -1.90 -22.70 -23.21
CA CYS A 253 -3.15 -23.44 -23.50
C CYS A 253 -3.82 -23.07 -24.84
N ASN A 254 -3.09 -22.48 -25.79
CA ASN A 254 -3.62 -22.03 -27.07
C ASN A 254 -3.54 -23.08 -28.19
N ILE A 255 -3.03 -24.28 -27.92
CA ILE A 255 -2.98 -25.38 -28.88
C ILE A 255 -4.12 -26.33 -28.54
N SER A 256 -5.04 -26.53 -29.49
CA SER A 256 -6.11 -27.53 -29.35
C SER A 256 -5.89 -28.69 -30.31
N ASP A 257 -6.03 -29.92 -29.80
CA ASP A 257 -6.10 -31.10 -30.65
C ASP A 257 -7.53 -31.66 -30.65
N SER A 258 -8.17 -31.63 -31.82
CA SER A 258 -9.48 -32.23 -32.04
C SER A 258 -9.41 -33.75 -32.21
N LEU A 259 -8.22 -34.33 -32.35
CA LEU A 259 -7.96 -35.75 -32.63
C LEU A 259 -7.43 -36.54 -31.42
N ALA A 260 -6.99 -35.89 -30.33
CA ALA A 260 -6.57 -36.57 -29.10
C ALA A 260 -7.69 -37.44 -28.45
N GLY A 261 -8.94 -37.23 -28.84
CA GLY A 261 -10.10 -38.04 -28.45
C GLY A 261 -10.36 -39.31 -29.29
N LYS A 262 -9.54 -39.60 -30.32
CA LYS A 262 -9.67 -40.82 -31.16
C LYS A 262 -8.51 -41.80 -31.01
N VAL A 263 -7.74 -41.75 -29.92
CA VAL A 263 -6.91 -42.91 -29.52
C VAL A 263 -7.66 -43.68 -28.43
N SER A 264 -8.76 -44.31 -28.82
CA SER A 264 -9.37 -45.37 -28.03
C SER A 264 -8.69 -46.69 -28.40
N ASN A 265 -7.92 -47.22 -27.45
CA ASN A 265 -7.39 -48.59 -27.40
C ASN A 265 -6.38 -49.00 -28.49
N GLY A 266 -5.08 -48.98 -28.11
CA GLY A 266 -4.16 -50.04 -28.51
C GLY A 266 -3.21 -49.82 -29.69
N GLN A 267 -2.77 -48.60 -29.98
CA GLN A 267 -1.57 -48.40 -30.80
C GLN A 267 -0.62 -47.39 -30.15
N THR A 268 0.50 -47.91 -29.68
CA THR A 268 1.75 -47.17 -29.45
C THR A 268 2.09 -46.40 -30.72
N ILE A 269 2.16 -45.07 -30.63
CA ILE A 269 2.80 -44.25 -31.65
C ILE A 269 4.30 -44.56 -31.53
N GLU A 270 4.81 -45.37 -32.45
CA GLU A 270 6.23 -45.33 -32.81
C GLU A 270 6.53 -43.89 -33.22
N MET A 271 7.31 -43.18 -32.39
CA MET A 271 7.99 -41.99 -32.85
C MET A 271 8.89 -42.44 -33.99
N ILE A 272 8.56 -42.01 -35.20
CA ILE A 272 9.38 -42.23 -36.38
C ILE A 272 10.70 -41.50 -36.14
N GLU A 273 11.71 -42.24 -35.70
CA GLU A 273 13.12 -41.89 -35.77
C GLU A 273 13.54 -41.87 -37.25
N GLU A 274 13.14 -40.86 -38.01
CA GLU A 274 13.75 -40.58 -39.33
C GLU A 274 13.95 -39.08 -39.53
N SER A 275 14.80 -38.47 -38.68
CA SER A 275 15.48 -37.22 -39.07
C SER A 275 16.82 -36.99 -38.34
N ILE A 276 17.51 -38.06 -37.92
CA ILE A 276 18.92 -37.97 -37.47
C ILE A 276 19.71 -39.08 -38.17
N THR A 277 19.97 -38.92 -39.46
CA THR A 277 21.01 -39.67 -40.18
C THR A 277 21.46 -38.90 -41.42
N VAL A 278 21.82 -37.62 -41.25
CA VAL A 278 22.73 -36.93 -42.20
C VAL A 278 23.72 -36.05 -41.43
N ILE A 279 24.28 -36.53 -40.31
CA ILE A 279 25.53 -35.99 -39.73
C ILE A 279 26.42 -37.14 -39.22
N GLU A 280 26.54 -38.23 -39.98
CA GLU A 280 27.59 -39.25 -39.76
C GLU A 280 28.26 -39.74 -41.07
N SER A 281 28.16 -38.99 -42.17
CA SER A 281 28.95 -39.25 -43.39
C SER A 281 30.19 -38.35 -43.55
N LEU A 282 30.52 -37.51 -42.57
CA LEU A 282 31.68 -36.59 -42.63
C LEU A 282 32.76 -36.81 -41.56
N LYS A 283 32.76 -37.94 -40.85
CA LYS A 283 33.85 -38.31 -39.91
C LYS A 283 34.77 -39.44 -40.40
N GLY A 284 34.74 -39.76 -41.69
CA GLY A 284 35.52 -40.86 -42.29
C GLY A 284 36.60 -40.47 -43.31
N GLN A 285 36.84 -39.20 -43.59
CA GLN A 285 37.90 -38.77 -44.52
C GLN A 285 38.62 -37.55 -43.96
N TYR A 286 39.62 -37.77 -43.11
CA TYR A 286 40.85 -36.99 -42.93
C TYR A 286 41.68 -37.65 -41.82
N VAL A 287 42.13 -38.89 -42.07
CA VAL A 287 43.41 -39.40 -41.55
C VAL A 287 44.00 -40.26 -42.67
N GLY A 288 45.01 -39.69 -43.31
CA GLY A 288 45.77 -40.22 -44.45
C GLY A 288 46.75 -39.15 -44.86
#